data_AF-A0A5C8PLD5-F1
#
_entry.id   AF-A0A5C8PLD5-F1
#
_cell.length_a   1.000
_cell.length_b   1.000
_cell.length_c   1.000
_cell.angle_alpha   90.00
_cell.angle_beta   90.00
_cell.angle_gamma   90.00
#
_symmetry.space_group_name_H-M   'P 1'
#
loop_
_entity.id
_entity.type
_entity.pdbx_description
1 polymer ?
#
loop_
_entity_poly.entity_id
_entity_poly.type
_entity_poly.pdbx_seq_one_letter_code
_entity_poly.pdbx_strand_id
1 'polypeptide(L)'
;MLQPQPGEKRVLPLLQAAASGLVIFVLMSVVPTALGFVSYGLGLSALTALALCGLWLAYRAGILSVLGATFVALLPAALAVGGADDFKAARRTVEVTIPVADAPRHAEADVLILTDLRVAAEFTVTWKTSPPSGGPEMHHAMVPLVPTGWQRGTLVPAWRVCSGGEPAWCRRALSYPVHAVRRVDDRDGRYRLGMMEMASRFGLTPAPGAPLLQLTTPPAQRAEAAVTGMIAMPVLGFVAWLLGLLLWRSVRRLRQGAG
;
A
#
# COMPACT_ATOMS: atom_id res chain seq x y z
N MET A 1 23.61 -21.31 -58.14
CA MET A 1 23.52 -20.47 -56.93
C MET A 1 22.05 -20.14 -56.73
N LEU A 2 21.40 -20.75 -55.74
CA LEU A 2 19.97 -20.54 -55.45
C LEU A 2 19.80 -19.21 -54.71
N GLN A 3 19.09 -18.28 -55.34
CA GLN A 3 18.78 -16.97 -54.81
C GLN A 3 17.72 -17.12 -53.70
N PRO A 4 17.98 -16.66 -52.46
CA PRO A 4 17.02 -16.81 -51.37
C PRO A 4 15.75 -16.00 -51.67
N GLN A 5 14.59 -16.65 -51.54
CA GLN A 5 13.31 -16.01 -51.80
C GLN A 5 13.05 -14.86 -50.80
N PRO A 6 12.60 -13.69 -51.29
CA PRO A 6 12.28 -12.55 -50.44
C PRO A 6 10.95 -12.85 -49.71
N GLY A 7 11.02 -13.17 -48.42
CA GLY A 7 9.81 -13.34 -47.61
C GLY A 7 9.97 -14.23 -46.37
N GLU A 8 11.07 -14.97 -46.25
CA GLU A 8 11.30 -15.84 -45.11
C GLU A 8 11.66 -15.01 -43.86
N LYS A 9 10.63 -14.57 -43.13
CA LYS A 9 10.79 -13.92 -41.82
C LYS A 9 11.46 -14.92 -40.88
N ARG A 10 12.76 -14.75 -40.62
CA ARG A 10 13.52 -15.51 -39.62
C ARG A 10 12.79 -15.44 -38.28
N VAL A 11 12.10 -16.52 -37.93
CA VAL A 11 11.50 -16.69 -36.61
C VAL A 11 12.64 -17.13 -35.70
N LEU A 12 12.97 -16.30 -34.70
CA LEU A 12 13.99 -16.68 -33.71
C LEU A 12 13.62 -18.03 -33.06
N PRO A 13 14.59 -18.93 -32.87
CA PRO A 13 14.37 -20.19 -32.17
C PRO A 13 13.83 -19.91 -30.77
N LEU A 14 12.90 -20.76 -30.31
CA LEU A 14 12.10 -20.57 -29.10
C LEU A 14 12.98 -20.31 -27.86
N LEU A 15 14.13 -20.96 -27.81
CA LEU A 15 15.12 -20.85 -26.75
C LEU A 15 15.80 -19.48 -26.73
N GLN A 16 16.11 -18.89 -27.89
CA GLN A 16 16.66 -17.52 -27.98
C GLN A 16 15.62 -16.46 -27.60
N ALA A 17 14.36 -16.62 -28.00
CA ALA A 17 13.29 -15.69 -27.62
C ALA A 17 12.97 -15.74 -26.11
N ALA A 18 13.01 -16.94 -25.52
CA ALA A 18 12.85 -17.10 -24.08
C ALA A 18 14.04 -16.52 -23.30
N ALA A 19 15.27 -16.77 -23.75
CA ALA A 19 16.47 -16.25 -23.12
C ALA A 19 16.54 -14.71 -23.19
N SER A 20 16.24 -14.11 -24.34
CA SER A 20 16.22 -12.65 -24.48
C SER A 20 15.10 -12.02 -23.66
N GLY A 21 13.92 -12.63 -23.62
CA GLY A 21 12.82 -12.20 -22.76
C GLY A 21 13.19 -12.23 -21.27
N LEU A 22 13.84 -13.29 -20.81
CA LEU A 22 14.32 -13.42 -19.42
C LEU A 22 15.36 -12.36 -19.07
N VAL A 23 16.35 -12.12 -19.95
CA VAL A 23 17.40 -11.11 -19.71
C VAL A 23 16.80 -9.71 -19.62
N ILE A 24 15.91 -9.36 -20.56
CA ILE A 24 15.20 -8.07 -20.53
C ILE A 24 14.37 -7.97 -19.25
N PHE A 25 13.64 -9.02 -18.89
CA PHE A 25 12.82 -9.04 -17.68
C PHE A 25 13.67 -8.83 -16.41
N VAL A 26 14.80 -9.52 -16.27
CA VAL A 26 15.73 -9.35 -15.14
C VAL A 26 16.28 -7.92 -15.11
N LEU A 27 16.70 -7.37 -16.24
CA LEU A 27 17.16 -5.96 -16.32
C LEU A 27 16.06 -4.97 -15.93
N MET A 28 14.84 -5.16 -16.43
CA MET A 28 13.67 -4.32 -16.16
C MET A 28 13.20 -4.40 -14.71
N SER A 29 13.43 -5.53 -14.04
CA SER A 29 12.97 -5.76 -12.67
C SER A 29 14.03 -5.38 -11.65
N VAL A 30 15.26 -5.91 -11.82
CA VAL A 30 16.32 -5.81 -10.81
C VAL A 30 16.93 -4.42 -10.76
N VAL A 31 17.18 -3.78 -11.92
CA VAL A 31 17.85 -2.48 -11.97
C VAL A 31 17.00 -1.38 -11.33
N PRO A 32 15.71 -1.22 -11.66
CA PRO A 32 14.91 -0.19 -11.01
C PRO A 32 14.64 -0.48 -9.53
N THR A 33 14.48 -1.75 -9.15
CA THR A 33 14.35 -2.11 -7.74
C THR A 33 15.61 -1.75 -6.96
N ALA A 34 16.79 -2.16 -7.44
CA ALA A 34 18.06 -1.84 -6.79
C ALA A 34 18.31 -0.33 -6.73
N LEU A 35 18.02 0.42 -7.80
CA LEU A 35 18.17 1.88 -7.83
C LEU A 35 17.11 2.60 -6.99
N GLY A 36 15.89 2.08 -6.90
CA GLY A 36 14.81 2.62 -6.07
C GLY A 36 15.14 2.55 -4.57
N PHE A 37 15.89 1.53 -4.13
CA PHE A 37 16.42 1.49 -2.76
C PHE A 37 17.47 2.58 -2.48
N VAL A 38 18.23 2.99 -3.49
CA VAL A 38 19.29 4.01 -3.36
C VAL A 38 18.71 5.43 -3.45
N SER A 39 17.86 5.70 -4.42
CA SER A 39 17.27 7.03 -4.63
C SER A 39 15.94 6.95 -5.40
N TYR A 40 14.91 7.59 -4.84
CA TYR A 40 13.57 7.71 -5.41
C TYR A 40 13.60 8.22 -6.86
N GLY A 41 14.35 9.31 -7.12
CA GLY A 41 14.45 9.91 -8.45
C GLY A 41 15.18 9.04 -9.46
N LEU A 42 16.17 8.25 -9.01
CA LEU A 42 16.89 7.30 -9.88
C LEU A 42 16.03 6.08 -10.21
N GLY A 43 15.27 5.56 -9.25
CA GLY A 43 14.33 4.45 -9.49
C GLY A 43 13.24 4.81 -10.48
N LEU A 44 12.61 5.99 -10.34
CA LEU A 44 11.58 6.48 -11.25
C LEU A 44 12.12 6.79 -12.65
N SER A 45 13.28 7.44 -12.76
CA SER A 45 13.88 7.72 -14.08
C SER A 45 14.32 6.44 -14.79
N ALA A 46 14.88 5.48 -14.06
CA ALA A 46 15.20 4.15 -14.59
C ALA A 46 13.92 3.43 -15.07
N LEU A 47 12.86 3.38 -14.26
CA LEU A 47 11.57 2.80 -14.67
C LEU A 47 11.04 3.44 -15.95
N THR A 48 11.05 4.77 -16.01
CA THR A 48 10.49 5.50 -17.15
C THR A 48 11.30 5.23 -18.40
N ALA A 49 12.63 5.27 -18.31
CA ALA A 49 13.52 4.97 -19.42
C ALA A 49 13.36 3.52 -19.91
N LEU A 50 13.27 2.57 -18.98
CA LEU A 50 13.10 1.15 -19.27
C LEU A 50 11.71 0.85 -19.84
N ALA A 51 10.65 1.49 -19.34
CA ALA A 51 9.29 1.40 -19.89
C ALA A 51 9.20 1.97 -21.31
N LEU A 52 9.82 3.13 -21.57
CA LEU A 52 9.89 3.72 -22.92
C LEU A 52 10.69 2.83 -23.88
N CYS A 53 11.80 2.25 -23.43
CA CYS A 53 12.59 1.32 -24.22
C CYS A 53 11.80 0.04 -24.55
N GLY A 54 11.08 -0.51 -23.56
CA GLY A 54 10.17 -1.65 -23.73
C GLY A 54 9.02 -1.33 -24.69
N LEU A 55 8.42 -0.15 -24.61
CA LEU A 55 7.37 0.31 -25.52
C LEU A 55 7.89 0.46 -26.95
N TRP A 56 9.09 0.99 -27.12
CA TRP A 56 9.75 1.11 -28.43
C TRP A 56 10.03 -0.26 -29.07
N LEU A 57 10.52 -1.21 -28.27
CA LEU A 57 10.70 -2.61 -28.71
C LEU A 57 9.35 -3.29 -29.01
N ALA A 58 8.31 -3.03 -28.22
CA ALA A 58 6.94 -3.52 -28.44
C ALA A 58 6.36 -3.07 -29.78
N TYR A 59 6.51 -1.77 -30.05
CA TYR A 59 6.01 -1.13 -31.25
C TYR A 59 6.63 -1.74 -32.51
N ARG A 60 7.92 -2.07 -32.45
CA ARG A 60 8.61 -2.77 -33.56
C ARG A 60 8.27 -4.26 -33.66
N ALA A 61 7.94 -4.92 -32.55
CA ALA A 61 7.62 -6.34 -32.53
C ALA A 61 6.14 -6.65 -32.84
N GLY A 62 5.24 -5.67 -32.77
CA GLY A 62 3.82 -5.82 -33.13
C GLY A 62 3.01 -6.68 -32.16
N ILE A 63 3.38 -6.71 -30.88
CA ILE A 63 2.89 -7.71 -29.93
C ILE A 63 2.31 -7.06 -28.65
N LEU A 64 1.02 -7.30 -28.44
CA LEU A 64 0.25 -7.02 -27.20
C LEU A 64 0.88 -7.63 -25.93
N SER A 65 1.74 -8.64 -26.04
CA SER A 65 2.44 -9.25 -24.89
C SER A 65 3.39 -8.30 -24.18
N VAL A 66 3.86 -7.23 -24.84
CA VAL A 66 4.79 -6.29 -24.20
C VAL A 66 4.05 -5.32 -23.28
N LEU A 67 2.80 -4.94 -23.58
CA LEU A 67 1.95 -4.17 -22.66
C LEU A 67 1.75 -4.91 -21.32
N GLY A 68 1.61 -6.24 -21.37
CA GLY A 68 1.58 -7.09 -20.18
C GLY A 68 2.89 -7.04 -19.40
N ALA A 69 4.04 -7.14 -20.08
CA ALA A 69 5.36 -7.06 -19.44
C ALA A 69 5.64 -5.67 -18.83
N THR A 70 5.20 -4.58 -19.48
CA THR A 70 5.37 -3.21 -18.97
C THR A 70 4.52 -2.97 -17.73
N PHE A 71 3.25 -3.41 -17.71
CA PHE A 71 2.39 -3.31 -16.52
C PHE A 71 2.93 -4.14 -15.34
N VAL A 72 3.45 -5.33 -15.64
CA VAL A 72 4.07 -6.24 -14.67
C VAL A 72 5.36 -5.70 -14.10
N ALA A 73 6.15 -4.94 -14.87
CA ALA A 73 7.40 -4.34 -14.40
C ALA A 73 7.17 -3.02 -13.62
N LEU A 74 6.10 -2.29 -13.93
CA LEU A 74 5.78 -1.01 -13.27
C LEU A 74 5.20 -1.20 -11.86
N LEU A 75 4.39 -2.24 -11.62
CA LEU A 75 3.76 -2.49 -10.31
C LEU A 75 4.77 -2.78 -9.18
N PRO A 76 5.74 -3.69 -9.35
CA PRO A 76 6.75 -4.02 -8.33
C PRO A 76 7.62 -2.82 -7.99
N ALA A 77 7.85 -1.94 -8.96
CA ALA A 77 8.69 -0.79 -8.80
C ALA A 77 7.95 0.38 -8.11
N ALA A 78 6.65 0.54 -8.37
CA ALA A 78 5.78 1.40 -7.56
C ALA A 78 5.67 0.91 -6.11
N LEU A 79 5.57 -0.42 -5.91
CA LEU A 79 5.61 -1.05 -4.59
C LEU A 79 6.97 -0.92 -3.92
N ALA A 80 8.07 -0.93 -4.67
CA ALA A 80 9.42 -0.72 -4.16
C ALA A 80 9.65 0.70 -3.68
N VAL A 81 9.11 1.66 -4.41
CA VAL A 81 9.16 3.06 -4.05
C VAL A 81 8.37 3.32 -2.76
N GLY A 82 7.12 2.87 -2.68
CA GLY A 82 6.32 2.99 -1.44
C GLY A 82 6.90 2.18 -0.27
N GLY A 83 7.39 0.98 -0.54
CA GLY A 83 8.00 0.09 0.45
C GLY A 83 9.32 0.61 1.01
N ALA A 84 10.14 1.33 0.22
CA ALA A 84 11.41 1.90 0.69
C ALA A 84 11.19 3.08 1.65
N ASP A 85 10.19 3.92 1.39
CA ASP A 85 9.82 5.00 2.30
C ASP A 85 9.18 4.45 3.58
N ASP A 86 8.33 3.42 3.47
CA ASP A 86 7.81 2.69 4.63
C ASP A 86 8.95 2.00 5.42
N PHE A 87 9.99 1.46 4.76
CA PHE A 87 11.16 0.87 5.43
C PHE A 87 12.01 1.92 6.17
N LYS A 88 12.21 3.08 5.56
CA LYS A 88 12.93 4.22 6.18
C LYS A 88 12.14 4.77 7.36
N ALA A 89 10.82 4.87 7.22
CA ALA A 89 9.93 5.25 8.30
C ALA A 89 9.95 4.21 9.42
N ALA A 90 9.86 2.92 9.10
CA ALA A 90 9.92 1.81 10.07
C ALA A 90 11.19 1.84 10.91
N ARG A 91 12.34 2.20 10.33
CA ARG A 91 13.61 2.34 11.07
C ARG A 91 13.63 3.50 12.05
N ARG A 92 12.75 4.49 11.89
CA ARG A 92 12.70 5.71 12.72
C ARG A 92 11.52 5.70 13.69
N THR A 93 10.50 4.89 13.43
CA THR A 93 9.33 4.79 14.28
C THR A 93 9.65 3.97 15.53
N VAL A 94 9.36 4.55 16.70
CA VAL A 94 9.40 3.80 17.96
C VAL A 94 8.08 3.05 18.12
N GLU A 95 8.16 1.71 18.12
CA GLU A 95 7.02 0.81 18.29
C GLU A 95 7.08 0.13 19.66
N VAL A 96 5.96 0.13 20.40
CA VAL A 96 5.87 -0.51 21.72
C VAL A 96 4.57 -1.30 21.83
N THR A 97 4.67 -2.51 22.38
CA THR A 97 3.50 -3.33 22.74
C THR A 97 3.16 -3.13 24.22
N ILE A 98 1.95 -2.66 24.51
CA ILE A 98 1.53 -2.27 25.87
C ILE A 98 0.04 -2.56 26.11
N PRO A 99 -0.40 -2.66 27.37
CA PRO A 99 -1.82 -2.55 27.71
C PRO A 99 -2.38 -1.18 27.31
N VAL A 100 -3.64 -1.12 26.87
CA VAL A 100 -4.27 0.17 26.50
C VAL A 100 -4.29 1.16 27.67
N ALA A 101 -4.36 0.68 28.91
CA ALA A 101 -4.30 1.52 30.11
C ALA A 101 -3.00 2.32 30.24
N ASP A 102 -1.89 1.79 29.71
CA ASP A 102 -0.56 2.42 29.79
C ASP A 102 -0.26 3.35 28.60
N ALA A 103 -1.17 3.45 27.62
CA ALA A 103 -0.99 4.31 26.44
C ALA A 103 -0.58 5.77 26.74
N PRO A 104 -1.10 6.45 27.79
CA PRO A 104 -0.65 7.80 28.14
C PRO A 104 0.80 7.90 28.59
N ARG A 105 1.39 6.80 29.11
CA ARG A 105 2.75 6.79 29.66
C ARG A 105 3.84 6.71 28.59
N HIS A 106 3.46 6.28 27.38
CA HIS A 106 4.35 6.10 26.24
C HIS A 106 4.15 7.22 25.22
N ALA A 107 4.56 8.44 25.58
CA ALA A 107 4.46 9.61 24.72
C ALA A 107 5.54 9.62 23.61
N GLU A 108 6.62 8.90 23.82
CA GLU A 108 7.76 8.72 22.92
C GLU A 108 7.49 7.76 21.75
N ALA A 109 6.47 6.92 21.86
CA ALA A 109 6.14 5.93 20.84
C ALA A 109 5.28 6.52 19.72
N ASP A 110 5.69 6.32 18.48
CA ASP A 110 4.93 6.70 17.28
C ASP A 110 3.80 5.70 17.00
N VAL A 111 4.08 4.42 17.25
CA VAL A 111 3.18 3.30 17.01
C VAL A 111 2.99 2.52 18.30
N LEU A 112 1.73 2.29 18.67
CA LEU A 112 1.35 1.51 19.82
C LEU A 112 0.67 0.23 19.35
N ILE A 113 1.16 -0.91 19.83
CA ILE A 113 0.46 -2.20 19.74
C ILE A 113 -0.26 -2.44 21.06
N LEU A 114 -1.57 -2.23 21.04
CA LEU A 114 -2.43 -2.26 22.22
C LEU A 114 -2.91 -3.69 22.53
N THR A 115 -2.75 -4.06 23.79
CA THR A 115 -3.27 -5.28 24.41
C THR A 115 -4.34 -4.93 25.44
N ASP A 116 -5.16 -5.92 25.86
CA ASP A 116 -6.32 -5.73 26.73
C ASP A 116 -7.23 -4.58 26.25
N LEU A 117 -7.55 -4.58 24.95
CA LEU A 117 -8.29 -3.50 24.31
C LEU A 117 -9.76 -3.87 24.09
N ARG A 118 -10.65 -2.97 24.45
CA ARG A 118 -12.02 -2.87 23.98
C ARG A 118 -12.25 -1.52 23.30
N VAL A 119 -12.92 -1.55 22.15
CA VAL A 119 -13.46 -0.35 21.52
C VAL A 119 -14.83 -0.06 22.14
N ALA A 120 -14.98 1.07 22.82
CA ALA A 120 -16.27 1.46 23.41
C ALA A 120 -17.14 2.18 22.37
N ALA A 121 -17.55 1.44 21.34
CA ALA A 121 -18.26 1.94 20.15
C ALA A 121 -19.58 2.64 20.48
N GLU A 122 -20.19 2.32 21.62
CA GLU A 122 -21.38 2.97 22.16
C GLU A 122 -21.19 4.48 22.45
N PHE A 123 -19.94 4.95 22.59
CA PHE A 123 -19.61 6.37 22.81
C PHE A 123 -19.05 7.07 21.57
N THR A 124 -19.30 6.53 20.37
CA THR A 124 -18.78 7.12 19.13
C THR A 124 -19.41 8.48 18.83
N VAL A 125 -18.58 9.48 18.50
CA VAL A 125 -19.02 10.76 17.93
C VAL A 125 -18.55 10.86 16.48
N THR A 126 -19.39 11.45 15.64
CA THR A 126 -19.07 11.74 14.24
C THR A 126 -19.34 13.20 13.96
N TRP A 127 -18.43 13.88 13.25
CA TRP A 127 -18.59 15.28 12.86
C TRP A 127 -18.05 15.49 11.44
N LYS A 128 -18.31 16.68 10.89
CA LYS A 128 -17.84 17.08 9.58
C LYS A 128 -17.04 18.37 9.68
N THR A 129 -16.06 18.53 8.81
CA THR A 129 -15.35 19.80 8.62
C THR A 129 -15.35 20.15 7.14
N SER A 130 -15.74 21.39 6.84
CA SER A 130 -15.63 21.93 5.48
C SER A 130 -14.32 22.72 5.36
N PRO A 131 -13.46 22.44 4.37
CA PRO A 131 -12.27 23.23 4.13
C PRO A 131 -12.66 24.68 3.80
N PRO A 132 -11.93 25.69 4.31
CA PRO A 132 -12.23 27.09 3.99
C PRO A 132 -12.06 27.41 2.49
N SER A 133 -11.29 26.59 1.75
CA SER A 133 -11.07 26.70 0.31
C SER A 133 -12.20 26.11 -0.55
N GLY A 134 -13.33 25.70 0.03
CA GLY A 134 -14.45 25.13 -0.74
C GLY A 134 -14.20 23.69 -1.23
N GLY A 135 -13.28 22.97 -0.59
CA GLY A 135 -13.03 21.55 -0.88
C GLY A 135 -14.16 20.63 -0.38
N PRO A 136 -14.06 19.32 -0.68
CA PRO A 136 -15.06 18.34 -0.24
C PRO A 136 -15.16 18.29 1.29
N GLU A 137 -16.38 18.06 1.80
CA GLU A 137 -16.60 17.84 3.23
C GLU A 137 -15.75 16.65 3.72
N MET A 138 -15.01 16.85 4.80
CA MET A 138 -14.31 15.76 5.47
C MET A 138 -15.13 15.25 6.64
N HIS A 139 -15.45 13.96 6.62
CA HIS A 139 -16.07 13.28 7.74
C HIS A 139 -15.01 12.77 8.70
N HIS A 140 -15.30 12.94 9.98
CA HIS A 140 -14.47 12.43 11.07
C HIS A 140 -15.33 11.61 12.03
N ALA A 141 -14.67 10.67 12.69
CA ALA A 141 -15.25 9.93 13.78
C ALA A 141 -14.20 9.72 14.87
N MET A 142 -14.65 9.62 16.12
CA MET A 142 -13.81 9.30 17.26
C MET A 142 -14.52 8.30 18.17
N VAL A 143 -13.75 7.41 18.78
CA VAL A 143 -14.23 6.41 19.73
C VAL A 143 -13.22 6.22 20.87
N PRO A 144 -13.65 5.97 22.12
CA PRO A 144 -12.75 5.61 23.20
C PRO A 144 -12.12 4.23 23.00
N LEU A 145 -10.83 4.13 23.31
CA LEU A 145 -10.13 2.85 23.47
C LEU A 145 -9.88 2.63 24.96
N VAL A 146 -10.39 1.52 25.49
CA VAL A 146 -10.46 1.28 26.93
C VAL A 146 -10.09 -0.17 27.27
N PRO A 147 -9.68 -0.46 28.51
CA PRO A 147 -9.48 -1.84 28.97
C PRO A 147 -10.74 -2.70 28.85
N THR A 148 -10.62 -4.01 28.74
CA THR A 148 -11.79 -4.91 28.59
C THR A 148 -12.77 -4.77 29.76
N GLY A 149 -12.25 -4.63 30.98
CA GLY A 149 -13.01 -4.43 32.21
C GLY A 149 -13.42 -2.98 32.52
N TRP A 150 -13.21 -2.04 31.58
CA TRP A 150 -13.48 -0.62 31.81
C TRP A 150 -14.97 -0.35 32.04
N GLN A 151 -15.23 0.56 33.00
CA GLN A 151 -16.56 1.03 33.35
C GLN A 151 -16.66 2.55 33.18
N ARG A 152 -17.87 3.01 32.88
CA ARG A 152 -18.18 4.44 32.78
C ARG A 152 -17.86 5.14 34.11
N GLY A 153 -17.20 6.30 34.03
CA GLY A 153 -16.71 7.04 35.20
C GLY A 153 -15.22 6.79 35.50
N THR A 154 -14.61 5.78 34.89
CA THR A 154 -13.14 5.62 34.92
C THR A 154 -12.48 6.38 33.75
N LEU A 155 -11.20 6.70 33.91
CA LEU A 155 -10.45 7.46 32.92
C LEU A 155 -10.36 6.72 31.58
N VAL A 156 -10.48 7.46 30.47
CA VAL A 156 -10.29 6.94 29.12
C VAL A 156 -8.80 7.09 28.77
N PRO A 157 -8.05 5.99 28.60
CA PRO A 157 -6.61 6.06 28.42
C PRO A 157 -6.20 6.44 27.00
N ALA A 158 -7.02 6.15 25.98
CA ALA A 158 -6.70 6.50 24.60
C ALA A 158 -7.96 6.72 23.76
N TRP A 159 -7.81 7.44 22.66
CA TRP A 159 -8.89 7.76 21.73
C TRP A 159 -8.50 7.33 20.34
N ARG A 160 -9.41 6.71 19.62
CA ARG A 160 -9.20 6.37 18.21
C ARG A 160 -9.95 7.32 17.31
N VAL A 161 -9.31 7.77 16.24
CA VAL A 161 -9.88 8.70 15.26
C VAL A 161 -9.85 8.13 13.84
N CYS A 162 -10.79 8.60 13.04
CA CYS A 162 -10.91 8.30 11.62
C CYS A 162 -11.21 9.59 10.86
N SER A 163 -10.64 9.76 9.67
CA SER A 163 -10.92 10.90 8.77
C SER A 163 -10.89 10.48 7.30
N GLY A 164 -11.68 11.16 6.46
CA GLY A 164 -11.50 11.14 5.00
C GLY A 164 -12.29 10.07 4.24
N GLY A 165 -13.28 9.43 4.86
CA GLY A 165 -14.19 8.50 4.20
C GLY A 165 -15.65 8.93 4.30
N GLU A 166 -16.55 8.11 3.78
CA GLU A 166 -17.98 8.27 4.03
C GLU A 166 -18.30 8.14 5.53
N PRO A 167 -19.35 8.81 6.05
CA PRO A 167 -19.67 8.78 7.48
C PRO A 167 -19.89 7.35 8.01
N ALA A 168 -20.54 6.50 7.21
CA ALA A 168 -20.77 5.11 7.57
C ALA A 168 -19.49 4.27 7.60
N TRP A 169 -18.52 4.58 6.72
CA TRP A 169 -17.24 3.90 6.67
C TRP A 169 -16.44 4.14 7.95
N CYS A 170 -16.29 5.40 8.38
CA CYS A 170 -15.51 5.70 9.59
C CYS A 170 -16.10 5.05 10.83
N ARG A 171 -17.43 5.07 10.99
CA ARG A 171 -18.10 4.40 12.12
C ARG A 171 -17.82 2.89 12.12
N ARG A 172 -17.91 2.24 10.96
CA ARG A 172 -17.64 0.80 10.81
C ARG A 172 -16.16 0.47 11.00
N ALA A 173 -15.26 1.28 10.47
CA ALA A 173 -13.81 1.08 10.61
C ALA A 173 -13.38 1.17 12.08
N LEU A 174 -13.97 2.11 12.83
CA LEU A 174 -13.69 2.28 14.24
C LEU A 174 -14.23 1.16 15.13
N SER A 175 -15.35 0.52 14.78
CA SER A 175 -15.96 -0.53 15.61
C SER A 175 -15.15 -1.83 15.67
N TYR A 176 -14.25 -2.08 14.70
CA TYR A 176 -13.41 -3.27 14.73
C TYR A 176 -12.27 -3.11 15.73
N PRO A 177 -11.95 -4.14 16.53
CA PRO A 177 -10.77 -4.14 17.38
C PRO A 177 -9.52 -4.07 16.49
N VAL A 178 -8.60 -3.16 16.81
CA VAL A 178 -7.32 -3.04 16.10
C VAL A 178 -6.22 -2.88 17.11
N HIS A 179 -5.20 -3.71 16.96
CA HIS A 179 -4.07 -3.75 17.89
C HIS A 179 -3.04 -2.67 17.59
N ALA A 180 -2.74 -2.41 16.32
CA ALA A 180 -1.74 -1.42 15.93
C ALA A 180 -2.37 -0.07 15.57
N VAL A 181 -1.90 0.98 16.22
CA VAL A 181 -2.38 2.34 16.00
C VAL A 181 -1.24 3.35 16.06
N ARG A 182 -1.32 4.39 15.25
CA ARG A 182 -0.33 5.47 15.19
C ARG A 182 -0.80 6.68 15.97
N ARG A 183 0.09 7.32 16.72
CA ARG A 183 -0.19 8.60 17.36
C ARG A 183 -0.42 9.68 16.31
N VAL A 184 -1.51 10.42 16.46
CA VAL A 184 -1.83 11.59 15.64
C VAL A 184 -1.21 12.80 16.30
N ASP A 185 -0.56 13.64 15.50
CA ASP A 185 -0.03 14.91 16.00
C ASP A 185 -1.20 15.82 16.41
N ASP A 186 -1.29 16.12 17.71
CA ASP A 186 -2.37 16.92 18.30
C ASP A 186 -2.23 18.42 17.95
N ARG A 187 -1.14 18.83 17.29
CA ARG A 187 -0.93 20.21 16.83
C ARG A 187 -2.04 20.71 15.90
N ASP A 188 -2.73 19.82 15.20
CA ASP A 188 -3.80 20.19 14.29
C ASP A 188 -5.09 20.63 15.00
N GLY A 189 -5.26 20.36 16.32
CA GLY A 189 -6.39 20.80 17.16
C GLY A 189 -7.80 20.31 16.73
N ARG A 190 -7.92 19.78 15.52
CA ARG A 190 -9.13 19.32 14.82
C ARG A 190 -9.92 18.24 15.56
N TYR A 191 -9.23 17.45 16.39
CA TYR A 191 -9.83 16.38 17.18
C TYR A 191 -10.16 16.81 18.60
N ARG A 192 -9.60 17.92 19.08
CA ARG A 192 -9.76 18.37 20.46
C ARG A 192 -11.21 18.74 20.78
N LEU A 193 -11.89 19.41 19.83
CA LEU A 193 -13.32 19.74 19.95
C LEU A 193 -14.17 18.47 20.03
N GLY A 194 -13.89 17.47 19.18
CA GLY A 194 -14.60 16.19 19.21
C GLY A 194 -14.39 15.43 20.52
N MET A 195 -13.18 15.48 21.09
CA MET A 195 -12.90 14.88 22.40
C MET A 195 -13.67 15.58 23.53
N MET A 196 -13.71 16.92 23.54
CA MET A 196 -14.47 17.70 24.53
C MET A 196 -15.98 17.46 24.41
N GLU A 197 -16.50 17.39 23.18
CA GLU A 197 -17.91 17.05 22.92
C GLU A 197 -18.21 15.64 23.47
N MET A 198 -17.36 14.66 23.19
CA MET A 198 -17.56 13.30 23.66
C MET A 198 -17.48 13.19 25.19
N ALA A 199 -16.49 13.86 25.79
CA ALA A 199 -16.34 13.94 27.25
C ALA A 199 -17.59 14.51 27.92
N SER A 200 -18.11 15.63 27.41
CA SER A 200 -19.32 16.27 27.96
C SER A 200 -20.60 15.48 27.68
N ARG A 201 -20.81 15.03 26.44
CA ARG A 201 -22.02 14.29 26.01
C ARG A 201 -22.19 12.96 26.74
N PHE A 202 -21.10 12.25 26.98
CA PHE A 202 -21.14 10.91 27.56
C PHE A 202 -20.61 10.85 28.99
N GLY A 203 -20.21 11.96 29.59
CA GLY A 203 -19.62 11.99 30.94
C GLY A 203 -18.35 11.15 31.01
N LEU A 204 -17.48 11.28 30.01
CA LEU A 204 -16.18 10.59 29.97
C LEU A 204 -15.08 11.54 30.42
N THR A 205 -14.06 11.00 31.08
CA THR A 205 -12.91 11.79 31.53
C THR A 205 -11.65 11.24 30.86
N PRO A 206 -10.95 12.00 30.00
CA PRO A 206 -9.68 11.55 29.44
C PRO A 206 -8.63 11.40 30.53
N ALA A 207 -7.80 10.36 30.45
CA ALA A 207 -6.59 10.29 31.24
C ALA A 207 -5.63 11.43 30.86
N PRO A 208 -4.85 11.97 31.81
CA PRO A 208 -3.79 12.93 31.49
C PRO A 208 -2.82 12.34 30.45
N GLY A 209 -2.65 13.03 29.31
CA GLY A 209 -1.78 12.57 28.22
C GLY A 209 -2.38 11.50 27.31
N ALA A 210 -3.69 11.21 27.41
CA ALA A 210 -4.37 10.24 26.56
C ALA A 210 -4.15 10.51 25.07
N PRO A 211 -3.49 9.61 24.31
CA PRO A 211 -3.20 9.84 22.91
C PRO A 211 -4.46 9.83 22.03
N LEU A 212 -4.39 10.61 20.96
CA LEU A 212 -5.19 10.43 19.76
C LEU A 212 -4.49 9.43 18.85
N LEU A 213 -5.18 8.38 18.47
CA LEU A 213 -4.65 7.24 17.75
C LEU A 213 -5.41 7.04 16.43
N GLN A 214 -4.71 6.90 15.32
CA GLN A 214 -5.31 6.57 14.04
C GLN A 214 -4.99 5.13 13.67
N LEU A 215 -5.96 4.49 13.02
CA LEU A 215 -5.75 3.23 12.30
C LEU A 215 -4.47 3.32 11.47
N THR A 216 -3.53 2.44 11.75
CA THR A 216 -2.38 2.24 10.89
C THR A 216 -2.15 0.75 10.75
N THR A 217 -1.72 0.34 9.57
CA THR A 217 -1.03 -0.94 9.44
C THR A 217 0.40 -0.70 9.95
N PRO A 218 0.96 -1.55 10.85
CA PRO A 218 2.32 -1.41 11.33
C PRO A 218 3.28 -1.16 10.16
N PRO A 219 4.23 -0.21 10.26
CA PRO A 219 5.21 0.03 9.21
C PRO A 219 5.94 -1.25 8.78
N ALA A 220 6.27 -2.13 9.73
CA ALA A 220 6.89 -3.41 9.46
C ALA A 220 6.01 -4.35 8.60
N GLN A 221 4.70 -4.43 8.88
CA GLN A 221 3.77 -5.24 8.09
C GLN A 221 3.52 -4.65 6.70
N ARG A 222 3.49 -3.30 6.57
CA ARG A 222 3.43 -2.65 5.25
C ARG A 222 4.69 -2.89 4.45
N ALA A 223 5.86 -2.80 5.08
CA ALA A 223 7.13 -3.13 4.47
C ALA A 223 7.16 -4.60 4.03
N GLU A 224 6.70 -5.54 4.85
CA GLU A 224 6.63 -6.96 4.49
C GLU A 224 5.66 -7.21 3.34
N ALA A 225 4.47 -6.60 3.35
CA ALA A 225 3.51 -6.68 2.26
C ALA A 225 4.06 -6.05 0.97
N ALA A 226 4.79 -4.94 1.07
CA ALA A 226 5.45 -4.28 -0.06
C ALA A 226 6.59 -5.14 -0.62
N VAL A 227 7.40 -5.76 0.24
CA VAL A 227 8.47 -6.70 -0.17
C VAL A 227 7.88 -7.96 -0.80
N THR A 228 6.84 -8.52 -0.21
CA THR A 228 6.14 -9.69 -0.75
C THR A 228 5.52 -9.36 -2.11
N GLY A 229 4.86 -8.20 -2.23
CA GLY A 229 4.34 -7.71 -3.49
C GLY A 229 5.43 -7.46 -4.54
N MET A 230 6.58 -6.91 -4.12
CA MET A 230 7.74 -6.67 -4.98
C MET A 230 8.34 -7.97 -5.53
N ILE A 231 8.30 -9.08 -4.78
CA ILE A 231 8.81 -10.38 -5.22
C ILE A 231 7.76 -11.17 -6.01
N ALA A 232 6.50 -11.19 -5.54
CA ALA A 232 5.44 -12.01 -6.14
C ALA A 232 4.90 -11.43 -7.45
N MET A 233 4.78 -10.10 -7.57
CA MET A 233 4.22 -9.45 -8.77
C MET A 233 5.05 -9.68 -10.04
N PRO A 234 6.40 -9.56 -10.03
CA PRO A 234 7.21 -9.94 -11.19
C PRO A 234 7.01 -11.40 -11.58
N VAL A 235 6.97 -12.32 -10.61
CA VAL A 235 6.79 -13.76 -10.88
C VAL A 235 5.43 -14.02 -11.55
N LEU A 236 4.34 -13.48 -10.98
CA LEU A 236 3.00 -13.62 -11.56
C LEU A 236 2.92 -13.04 -12.96
N GLY A 237 3.58 -11.92 -13.19
CA GLY A 237 3.58 -11.30 -14.50
C GLY A 237 4.46 -12.00 -15.53
N PHE A 238 5.58 -12.61 -15.12
CA PHE A 238 6.34 -13.52 -15.98
C PHE A 238 5.51 -14.74 -16.38
N VAL A 239 4.78 -15.33 -15.43
CA VAL A 239 3.86 -16.45 -15.68
C VAL A 239 2.75 -16.04 -16.65
N ALA A 240 2.12 -14.87 -16.45
CA ALA A 240 1.10 -14.35 -17.34
C ALA A 240 1.62 -14.09 -18.75
N TRP A 241 2.84 -13.52 -18.88
CA TRP A 241 3.50 -13.33 -20.16
C TRP A 241 3.75 -14.67 -20.87
N LEU A 242 4.25 -15.66 -20.14
CA LEU A 242 4.55 -16.98 -20.68
C LEU A 242 3.27 -17.69 -21.17
N LEU A 243 2.18 -17.61 -20.40
CA LEU A 243 0.86 -18.10 -20.82
C LEU A 243 0.35 -17.38 -22.07
N GLY A 244 0.47 -16.06 -22.14
CA GLY A 244 0.09 -15.28 -23.33
C GLY A 244 0.88 -15.69 -24.58
N LEU A 245 2.18 -15.97 -24.44
CA LEU A 245 3.04 -16.46 -25.52
C LEU A 245 2.63 -17.86 -26.00
N LEU A 246 2.28 -18.75 -25.07
CA LEU A 246 1.78 -20.09 -25.39
C LEU A 246 0.43 -20.03 -26.13
N LEU A 247 -0.52 -19.22 -25.64
CA LEU A 247 -1.82 -19.00 -26.26
C LEU A 247 -1.69 -18.46 -27.69
N TRP A 248 -0.87 -17.43 -27.89
CA TRP A 248 -0.63 -16.85 -29.22
C TRP A 248 -0.08 -17.88 -30.21
N ARG A 249 0.86 -18.73 -29.77
CA ARG A 249 1.40 -19.80 -30.61
C ARG A 249 0.35 -20.85 -30.96
N SER A 250 -0.49 -21.26 -30.01
CA SER A 250 -1.56 -22.22 -30.27
C SER A 250 -2.54 -21.69 -31.32
N VAL A 251 -2.95 -20.42 -31.21
CA VAL A 251 -3.82 -19.77 -32.21
C VAL A 251 -3.14 -19.73 -33.59
N ARG A 252 -1.84 -19.45 -33.66
CA ARG A 252 -1.10 -19.40 -34.93
C ARG A 252 -1.00 -20.78 -35.59
N ARG A 253 -0.74 -21.84 -34.82
CA ARG A 253 -0.71 -23.22 -35.34
C ARG A 253 -2.07 -23.64 -35.89
N LEU A 254 -3.16 -23.33 -35.17
CA LEU A 254 -4.53 -23.62 -35.61
C LEU A 254 -4.85 -22.92 -36.94
N ARG A 255 -4.42 -21.66 -37.13
CA ARG A 255 -4.61 -20.95 -38.41
C ARG A 255 -3.81 -21.54 -39.57
N GLN A 256 -2.64 -22.14 -39.30
CA GLN A 256 -1.78 -22.74 -40.33
C GLN A 256 -2.17 -24.16 -40.71
N GLY A 257 -2.85 -24.90 -39.82
CA GLY A 257 -3.36 -26.25 -40.11
C GLY A 257 -4.78 -26.30 -40.68
N ALA A 258 -5.44 -25.15 -40.85
CA ALA A 258 -6.81 -25.04 -41.34
C ALA A 258 -6.92 -24.58 -42.81
N GLY A 259 -5.80 -24.52 -43.54
CA GLY A 259 -5.74 -24.20 -44.97
C GLY A 259 -4.86 -25.21 -45.70
#